data_AF-A0AAD0Q367-F1
#
_entry.id   AF-A0AAD0Q367-F1
#
_cell.length_a   1.000
_cell.length_b   1.000
_cell.length_c   1.000
_cell.angle_alpha   90.00
_cell.angle_beta   90.00
_cell.angle_gamma   90.00
#
_symmetry.space_group_name_H-M   'P 1'
#
loop_
_entity.id
_entity.type
_entity.pdbx_description
1 polymer ?
#
loop_
_entity_poly.entity_id
_entity_poly.type
_entity_poly.pdbx_seq_one_letter_code
_entity_poly.pdbx_strand_id
1 'polypeptide(L)'
;MGEHGFDLPPKATREVMDWREELADRTCEALAQAGLPAHRVDLQGRPGANVQVDPLADGGVLVEWGTQEELATAAVDLLESGVDPSNLPHAIRHYETVQTCMRDAILQILASAGFHVARADAHTYGSAVHVKGRTL
;
A
#
# COMPACT_ATOMS: atom_id res chain seq x y z
N MET A 1 -10.20 9.58 37.81
CA MET A 1 -10.76 9.06 36.54
C MET A 1 -10.27 10.00 35.46
N GLY A 2 -9.15 9.66 34.82
CA GLY A 2 -8.64 10.44 33.69
C GLY A 2 -9.47 10.09 32.47
N GLU A 3 -10.12 11.08 31.89
CA GLU A 3 -10.75 10.96 30.57
C GLU A 3 -9.63 10.67 29.58
N HIS A 4 -9.52 9.42 29.12
CA HIS A 4 -8.72 9.08 27.96
C HIS A 4 -9.46 9.61 26.73
N GLY A 5 -9.34 10.92 26.50
CA GLY A 5 -9.69 11.52 25.22
C GLY A 5 -8.78 10.91 24.17
N PHE A 6 -9.31 9.97 23.39
CA PHE A 6 -8.67 9.58 22.14
C PHE A 6 -8.79 10.75 21.18
N ASP A 7 -7.88 11.71 21.29
CA ASP A 7 -7.74 12.74 20.27
C ASP A 7 -7.39 12.05 18.96
N LEU A 8 -8.25 12.24 17.96
CA LEU A 8 -8.01 11.72 16.63
C LEU A 8 -6.71 12.33 16.10
N PRO A 9 -5.84 11.54 15.46
CA PRO A 9 -4.61 12.07 14.91
C PRO A 9 -4.91 13.22 13.93
N PRO A 10 -4.13 14.30 13.98
CA PRO A 10 -4.40 15.49 13.20
C PRO A 10 -4.33 15.16 11.70
N LYS A 11 -5.17 15.82 10.90
CA LYS A 11 -5.09 15.75 9.44
C LYS A 11 -3.98 16.65 8.91
N ALA A 12 -3.44 16.30 7.75
CA ALA A 12 -2.53 17.14 7.01
C ALA A 12 -3.21 18.46 6.57
N THR A 13 -2.40 19.50 6.37
CA THR A 13 -2.90 20.77 5.80
C THR A 13 -3.34 20.55 4.36
N ARG A 14 -4.19 21.46 3.85
CA ARG A 14 -4.64 21.39 2.44
C ARG A 14 -3.47 21.41 1.45
N GLU A 15 -2.47 22.23 1.69
CA GLU A 15 -1.27 22.31 0.84
C GLU A 15 -0.51 20.97 0.79
N VAL A 16 -0.36 20.30 1.95
CA VAL A 16 0.26 18.97 2.00
C VAL A 16 -0.60 17.93 1.28
N MET A 17 -1.93 18.01 1.41
CA MET A 17 -2.84 17.11 0.69
C MET A 17 -2.76 17.31 -0.81
N ASP A 18 -2.84 18.54 -1.31
CA ASP A 18 -2.76 18.86 -2.73
C ASP A 18 -1.44 18.33 -3.32
N TRP A 19 -0.32 18.50 -2.61
CA TRP A 19 0.98 17.93 -3.00
C TRP A 19 0.99 16.38 -3.00
N ARG A 20 0.37 15.73 -2.01
CA ARG A 20 0.28 14.25 -1.95
C ARG A 20 -0.58 13.69 -3.08
N GLU A 21 -1.67 14.37 -3.44
CA GLU A 21 -2.50 14.00 -4.58
C GLU A 21 -1.70 14.03 -5.88
N GLU A 22 -0.95 15.11 -6.15
CA GLU A 22 -0.07 15.19 -7.31
C GLU A 22 1.02 14.11 -7.31
N LEU A 23 1.61 13.83 -6.14
CA LEU A 23 2.62 12.78 -5.99
C LEU A 23 2.04 11.41 -6.29
N ALA A 24 0.80 11.16 -5.87
CA ALA A 24 0.11 9.90 -6.12
C ALA A 24 -0.22 9.71 -7.61
N ASP A 25 -0.66 10.76 -8.31
CA ASP A 25 -0.90 10.71 -9.75
C ASP A 25 0.38 10.38 -10.52
N ARG A 26 1.49 11.06 -10.20
CA ARG A 26 2.81 10.74 -10.77
C ARG A 26 3.28 9.33 -10.47
N THR A 27 2.94 8.81 -9.29
CA THR A 27 3.26 7.43 -8.90
C THR A 27 2.52 6.43 -9.79
N CYS A 28 1.22 6.65 -10.04
CA CYS A 28 0.44 5.86 -10.99
C CYS A 28 1.05 5.90 -12.40
N GLU A 29 1.39 7.08 -12.90
CA GLU A 29 2.00 7.25 -14.22
C GLU A 29 3.32 6.47 -14.36
N ALA A 30 4.20 6.56 -13.35
CA ALA A 30 5.49 5.87 -13.37
C ALA A 30 5.33 4.34 -13.38
N LEU A 31 4.39 3.81 -12.59
CA LEU A 31 4.09 2.37 -12.57
C LEU A 31 3.47 1.91 -13.90
N ALA A 32 2.54 2.68 -14.45
CA ALA A 32 1.96 2.42 -15.76
C ALA A 32 3.01 2.43 -16.88
N GLN A 33 3.96 3.36 -16.84
CA GLN A 33 5.08 3.42 -17.78
C GLN A 33 6.00 2.20 -17.68
N ALA A 34 6.16 1.63 -16.48
CA ALA A 34 6.89 0.38 -16.26
C ALA A 34 6.08 -0.88 -16.67
N GLY A 35 4.85 -0.72 -17.15
CA GLY A 35 3.97 -1.82 -17.57
C GLY A 35 3.18 -2.47 -16.43
N LEU A 36 3.17 -1.87 -15.23
CA LEU A 36 2.34 -2.33 -14.11
C LEU A 36 0.97 -1.65 -14.15
N PRO A 37 -0.14 -2.40 -14.06
CA PRO A 37 -1.45 -1.80 -13.82
C PRO A 37 -1.40 -1.02 -12.51
N ALA A 38 -1.70 0.27 -12.55
CA ALA A 38 -1.75 1.14 -11.38
C ALA A 38 -3.03 1.98 -11.42
N HIS A 39 -3.65 2.16 -10.27
CA HIS A 39 -4.88 2.93 -10.14
C HIS A 39 -5.00 3.60 -8.78
N ARG A 40 -5.79 4.68 -8.75
CA ARG A 40 -6.20 5.31 -7.50
C ARG A 40 -7.22 4.39 -6.80
N VAL A 41 -7.29 4.49 -5.48
CA VAL A 41 -8.12 3.62 -4.60
C VAL A 41 -9.64 3.74 -4.85
N ASP A 42 -10.08 4.65 -5.71
CA ASP A 42 -11.49 4.76 -6.13
C ASP A 42 -11.99 3.55 -6.95
N LEU A 43 -11.10 2.66 -7.41
CA LEU A 43 -11.41 1.46 -8.19
C LEU A 43 -11.10 0.15 -7.44
N GLN A 44 -11.71 -0.04 -6.25
CA GLN A 44 -11.58 -1.26 -5.44
C GLN A 44 -11.80 -2.54 -6.25
N GLY A 45 -10.98 -3.58 -5.97
CA GLY A 45 -11.16 -4.94 -6.51
C GLY A 45 -10.44 -5.24 -7.83
N ARG A 46 -9.64 -4.31 -8.37
CA ARG A 46 -8.84 -4.56 -9.57
C ARG A 46 -7.43 -5.01 -9.19
N PRO A 47 -6.87 -6.05 -9.83
CA PRO A 47 -5.47 -6.42 -9.63
C PRO A 47 -4.54 -5.31 -10.12
N GLY A 48 -3.49 -5.03 -9.36
CA GLY A 48 -2.55 -3.97 -9.69
C GLY A 48 -2.01 -3.24 -8.47
N ALA A 49 -1.25 -2.19 -8.72
CA ALA A 49 -0.78 -1.27 -7.70
C ALA A 49 -1.87 -0.24 -7.36
N ASN A 50 -2.34 -0.28 -6.12
CA ASN A 50 -3.35 0.61 -5.56
C ASN A 50 -2.64 1.77 -4.90
N VAL A 51 -2.82 2.98 -5.42
CA VAL A 51 -2.17 4.19 -4.88
C VAL A 51 -3.17 4.98 -4.04
N GLN A 52 -2.90 5.11 -2.75
CA GLN A 52 -3.72 5.81 -1.76
C GLN A 52 -3.00 7.03 -1.19
N VAL A 53 -3.76 8.06 -0.81
CA VAL A 53 -3.28 9.14 0.05
C VAL A 53 -3.87 8.95 1.44
N ASP A 54 -3.00 8.81 2.44
CA ASP A 54 -3.38 8.86 3.85
C ASP A 54 -3.50 10.34 4.28
N PRO A 55 -4.69 10.80 4.71
CA PRO A 55 -4.94 12.19 5.07
C PRO A 55 -4.36 12.62 6.43
N LEU A 56 -3.81 11.69 7.22
CA LEU A 56 -3.20 12.02 8.51
C LEU A 56 -1.93 12.88 8.32
N ALA A 57 -1.61 13.71 9.31
CA ALA A 57 -0.47 14.61 9.25
C ALA A 57 0.85 13.85 9.02
N ASP A 58 1.02 12.72 9.68
CA ASP A 58 2.13 11.76 9.56
C ASP A 58 1.89 10.67 8.48
N GLY A 59 0.75 10.71 7.80
CA GLY A 59 0.44 9.89 6.64
C GLY A 59 1.28 10.24 5.40
N GLY A 60 0.85 9.77 4.23
CA GLY A 60 1.58 9.98 2.99
C GLY A 60 0.93 9.28 1.79
N VAL A 61 1.72 9.06 0.75
CA VAL A 61 1.29 8.30 -0.43
C VAL A 61 1.70 6.85 -0.26
N LEU A 62 0.72 5.96 -0.25
CA LEU A 62 0.90 4.53 -0.04
C LEU A 62 0.58 3.78 -1.32
N VAL A 63 1.40 2.77 -1.64
CA VAL A 63 1.16 1.86 -2.76
C VAL A 63 1.08 0.45 -2.25
N GLU A 64 -0.05 -0.20 -2.48
CA GLU A 64 -0.28 -1.60 -2.12
C GLU A 64 -0.53 -2.44 -3.36
N TRP A 65 -0.09 -3.70 -3.36
CA TRP A 65 -0.43 -4.61 -4.44
C TRP A 65 -1.76 -5.31 -4.14
N GLY A 66 -2.73 -5.12 -5.03
CA GLY A 66 -3.96 -5.90 -5.09
C GLY A 66 -3.76 -7.13 -5.97
N THR A 67 -3.98 -8.32 -5.42
CA THR A 67 -4.08 -9.55 -6.21
C THR A 67 -5.48 -9.68 -6.81
N GLN A 68 -5.68 -10.69 -7.67
CA GLN A 68 -7.03 -11.13 -8.01
C GLN A 68 -7.80 -11.54 -6.75
N GLU A 69 -9.12 -11.31 -6.78
CA GLU A 69 -10.03 -11.59 -5.66
C GLU A 69 -9.96 -13.05 -5.22
N GLU A 70 -9.91 -14.00 -6.16
CA GLU A 70 -9.82 -15.44 -5.86
C GLU A 70 -8.64 -15.78 -4.93
N LEU A 71 -7.46 -15.20 -5.17
CA LEU A 71 -6.28 -15.46 -4.33
C LEU A 71 -6.38 -14.75 -2.97
N ALA A 72 -6.91 -13.52 -2.94
CA ALA A 72 -7.07 -12.76 -1.71
C ALA A 72 -8.10 -13.42 -0.79
N THR A 73 -9.30 -13.73 -1.31
CA THR A 73 -10.40 -14.36 -0.58
C THR A 73 -9.99 -15.73 -0.05
N ALA A 74 -9.32 -16.56 -0.86
CA ALA A 74 -8.85 -17.87 -0.40
C ALA A 74 -7.87 -17.76 0.79
N ALA A 75 -7.02 -16.73 0.82
CA ALA A 75 -6.12 -16.49 1.96
C ALA A 75 -6.87 -15.97 3.19
N VAL A 76 -7.82 -15.05 3.01
CA VAL A 76 -8.65 -14.46 4.08
C VAL A 76 -9.53 -15.52 4.74
N ASP A 77 -10.27 -16.31 3.96
CA ASP A 77 -11.17 -17.35 4.48
C ASP A 77 -10.41 -18.37 5.35
N LEU A 78 -9.17 -18.71 4.95
CA LEU A 78 -8.32 -19.60 5.72
C LEU A 78 -7.85 -18.97 7.03
N LEU A 79 -7.47 -17.68 7.01
CA LEU A 79 -7.10 -16.95 8.23
C LEU A 79 -8.27 -16.88 9.22
N GLU A 80 -9.48 -16.59 8.72
CA GLU A 80 -10.70 -16.53 9.54
C GLU A 80 -11.09 -17.89 10.12
N SER A 81 -10.84 -18.98 9.40
CA SER A 81 -11.11 -20.34 9.87
C SER A 81 -10.20 -20.82 11.01
N GLY A 82 -9.15 -20.06 11.33
CA GLY A 82 -8.15 -20.41 12.33
C GLY A 82 -7.08 -21.34 11.76
N VAL A 83 -5.91 -20.78 11.48
CA VAL A 83 -4.75 -21.52 10.96
C VAL A 83 -3.66 -21.64 12.02
N ASP A 84 -3.00 -22.81 12.03
CA ASP A 84 -1.79 -23.02 12.80
C ASP A 84 -0.63 -22.19 12.21
N PRO A 85 -0.06 -21.22 12.95
CA PRO A 85 1.04 -20.39 12.46
C PRO A 85 2.30 -21.19 12.14
N SER A 86 2.47 -22.38 12.72
CA SER A 86 3.63 -23.24 12.47
C SER A 86 3.54 -24.03 11.17
N ASN A 87 2.34 -24.10 10.56
CA ASN A 87 2.11 -24.80 9.30
C ASN A 87 1.00 -24.12 8.47
N LEU A 88 1.28 -22.90 8.02
CA LEU A 88 0.34 -22.12 7.21
C LEU A 88 -0.03 -22.86 5.91
N PRO A 89 -1.31 -22.94 5.52
CA PRO A 89 -1.73 -23.45 4.22
C PRO A 89 -1.00 -22.81 3.03
N HIS A 90 -0.86 -23.57 1.94
CA HIS A 90 -0.16 -23.11 0.74
C HIS A 90 -0.74 -21.79 0.18
N ALA A 91 -2.07 -21.63 0.18
CA ALA A 91 -2.71 -20.42 -0.34
C ALA A 91 -2.25 -19.14 0.41
N ILE A 92 -2.15 -19.21 1.74
CA ILE A 92 -1.65 -18.09 2.57
C ILE A 92 -0.18 -17.79 2.22
N ARG A 93 0.68 -18.82 2.24
CA ARG A 93 2.10 -18.64 1.91
C ARG A 93 2.32 -18.09 0.50
N HIS A 94 1.50 -18.54 -0.45
CA HIS A 94 1.57 -18.07 -1.83
C HIS A 94 1.13 -16.61 -1.94
N TYR A 95 0.02 -16.24 -1.31
CA TYR A 95 -0.43 -14.85 -1.23
C TYR A 95 0.64 -13.93 -0.63
N GLU A 96 1.22 -14.29 0.52
CA GLU A 96 2.30 -13.53 1.17
C GLU A 96 3.56 -13.39 0.29
N THR A 97 3.90 -14.46 -0.43
CA THR A 97 5.01 -14.46 -1.39
C THR A 97 4.74 -13.47 -2.52
N VAL A 98 3.53 -13.50 -3.11
CA VAL A 98 3.14 -12.56 -4.16
C VAL A 98 3.20 -11.11 -3.66
N GLN A 99 2.63 -10.83 -2.48
CA GLN A 99 2.68 -9.50 -1.89
C GLN A 99 4.12 -9.02 -1.66
N THR A 100 4.99 -9.88 -1.17
CA THR A 100 6.41 -9.55 -0.95
C THR A 100 7.13 -9.24 -2.25
N CYS A 101 6.98 -10.11 -3.26
CA CYS A 101 7.60 -9.92 -4.57
C CYS A 101 7.15 -8.62 -5.23
N MET A 102 5.84 -8.35 -5.21
CA MET A 102 5.28 -7.17 -5.87
C MET A 102 5.62 -5.88 -5.13
N ARG A 103 5.62 -5.86 -3.80
CA ARG A 103 6.13 -4.73 -3.01
C ARG A 103 7.57 -4.40 -3.38
N ASP A 104 8.43 -5.42 -3.42
CA ASP A 104 9.85 -5.21 -3.68
C ASP A 104 10.11 -4.78 -5.14
N ALA A 105 9.28 -5.24 -6.09
CA ALA A 105 9.29 -4.76 -7.47
C ALA A 105 8.85 -3.30 -7.59
N ILE A 106 7.71 -2.94 -6.98
CA ILE A 106 7.18 -1.56 -6.95
C ILE A 106 8.23 -0.61 -6.36
N LEU A 107 8.85 -0.99 -5.24
CA LEU A 107 9.89 -0.21 -4.58
C LEU A 107 11.06 0.06 -5.53
N GLN A 108 11.58 -0.98 -6.18
CA GLN A 108 12.72 -0.84 -7.10
C GLN A 108 12.38 0.01 -8.34
N ILE A 109 11.17 -0.18 -8.90
CA ILE A 109 10.71 0.57 -10.07
C ILE A 109 10.54 2.05 -9.76
N LEU A 110 9.85 2.38 -8.68
CA LEU A 110 9.67 3.78 -8.26
C LEU A 110 11.01 4.43 -7.93
N ALA A 111 11.91 3.73 -7.23
CA ALA A 111 13.26 4.23 -6.98
C ALA A 111 14.01 4.52 -8.29
N SER A 112 13.92 3.61 -9.28
CA SER A 112 14.54 3.81 -10.60
C SER A 112 13.95 4.98 -11.40
N ALA A 113 12.67 5.31 -11.16
CA ALA A 113 11.98 6.47 -11.74
C ALA A 113 12.24 7.78 -10.97
N GLY A 114 13.12 7.76 -9.96
CA GLY A 114 13.55 8.93 -9.19
C GLY A 114 12.70 9.23 -7.96
N PHE A 115 11.83 8.32 -7.52
CA PHE A 115 11.03 8.52 -6.32
C PHE A 115 11.80 8.15 -5.05
N HIS A 116 11.55 8.91 -3.98
CA HIS A 116 12.00 8.58 -2.64
C HIS A 116 10.99 7.62 -2.01
N VAL A 117 11.33 6.33 -1.98
CA VAL A 117 10.44 5.28 -1.50
C VAL A 117 11.04 4.47 -0.37
N ALA A 118 10.18 3.95 0.49
CA ALA A 118 10.54 3.02 1.56
C ALA A 118 9.43 1.99 1.75
N ARG A 119 9.73 0.88 2.41
CA ARG A 119 8.68 0.02 2.96
C ARG A 119 7.91 0.82 4.00
N ALA A 120 6.58 0.75 3.97
CA ALA A 120 5.75 1.33 5.00
C ALA A 120 5.91 0.56 6.32
N ASP A 121 5.47 1.16 7.42
CA ASP A 121 5.39 0.45 8.70
C ASP A 121 4.44 -0.75 8.55
N ALA A 122 4.95 -1.95 8.78
CA ALA A 122 4.17 -3.16 8.51
C ALA A 122 3.01 -3.36 9.48
N HIS A 123 3.06 -2.76 10.67
CA HIS A 123 1.98 -2.83 11.64
C HIS A 123 0.79 -1.95 11.23
N THR A 124 1.10 -0.78 10.68
CA THR A 124 0.10 0.23 10.29
C THR A 124 -0.41 0.02 8.87
N TYR A 125 0.47 -0.36 7.94
CA TYR A 125 0.20 -0.37 6.50
C TYR A 125 0.60 -1.69 5.82
N GLY A 126 0.80 -2.77 6.59
CA GLY A 126 1.03 -4.11 6.07
C GLY A 126 2.19 -4.20 5.09
N SER A 127 1.88 -4.49 3.82
CA SER A 127 2.87 -4.67 2.75
C SER A 127 3.08 -3.43 1.87
N ALA A 128 2.55 -2.27 2.25
CA ALA A 128 2.61 -1.07 1.43
C ALA A 128 4.03 -0.53 1.21
N VAL A 129 4.20 0.19 0.09
CA VAL A 129 5.34 1.06 -0.19
C VAL A 129 4.93 2.50 0.11
N HIS A 130 5.74 3.21 0.90
CA HIS A 130 5.56 4.62 1.19
C HIS A 130 6.36 5.47 0.20
N VAL A 131 5.68 6.35 -0.53
CA VAL A 131 6.26 7.33 -1.45
C VAL A 131 6.34 8.69 -0.77
N LYS A 132 7.56 9.16 -0.52
CA LYS A 132 7.85 10.37 0.27
C LYS A 132 8.16 11.60 -0.59
N GLY A 133 8.27 11.43 -1.90
CA GLY A 133 8.59 12.50 -2.84
C GLY A 133 9.34 11.98 -4.07
N ARG A 134 9.87 12.89 -4.87
CA ARG A 134 10.60 12.58 -6.12
C ARG A 134 11.72 13.59 -6.34
N THR A 135 12.88 13.12 -6.77
CA THR A 135 13.97 13.99 -7.23
C THR A 135 13.60 14.51 -8.63
N LEU A 136 13.60 15.83 -8.79
CA LEU A 136 13.41 16.51 -10.07
C LEU A 136 14.64 16.33 -10.97
#